data_AF-A0A2P5Y3P6-F1
#
_entry.id   AF-A0A2P5Y3P6-F1
#
_cell.length_a   1.000
_cell.length_b   1.000
_cell.length_c   1.000
_cell.angle_alpha   90.00
_cell.angle_beta   90.00
_cell.angle_gamma   90.00
#
_symmetry.space_group_name_H-M   'P 1'
#
loop_
_entity.id
_entity.type
_entity.pdbx_description
1 polymer ?
#
loop_
_entity_poly.entity_id
_entity_poly.type
_entity_poly.pdbx_seq_one_letter_code
_entity_poly.pdbx_strand_id
1 'polypeptide(L)'
;MALRLDGTDVSGFKFLFSLAVMYTKFITPLGIDAPLDRFSEARAIEHVRVLAHEIDGRQEGRQGLREAAEYIKAQLERLRERAGLNFRIEIEENVAGWSFNMMFLGHGISFGYRNYTNILLSTLTFDVPMSPKKALRAAMLKRRFANTILKAQKKALLDHVKFLAANNEKAKIEAQILAAEAAAKMKAEVELKKQREREIGAARIALQKYSHSRSKKHRSNSLRSSSQNSESSDTQELYLELRLSL
;
A
#
# COMPACT_ATOMS: atom_id res chain seq x y z
N MET A 1 -15.73 51.39 -4.68
CA MET A 1 -17.13 51.61 -5.09
C MET A 1 -17.91 50.35 -4.82
N ALA A 2 -18.75 50.35 -3.79
CA ALA A 2 -19.59 49.21 -3.42
C ALA A 2 -20.86 49.26 -4.25
N LEU A 3 -21.12 48.23 -5.06
CA LEU A 3 -22.38 48.06 -5.80
C LEU A 3 -23.50 47.79 -4.77
N ARG A 4 -24.28 48.83 -4.45
CA ARG A 4 -25.53 48.68 -3.70
C ARG A 4 -26.62 48.32 -4.70
N LEU A 5 -27.09 47.07 -4.63
CA LEU A 5 -28.25 46.61 -5.38
C LEU A 5 -29.47 46.80 -4.48
N ASP A 6 -30.29 47.81 -4.77
CA ASP A 6 -31.57 48.02 -4.10
C ASP A 6 -32.61 47.01 -4.62
N GLY A 7 -33.46 46.51 -3.72
CA GLY A 7 -34.47 45.47 -4.00
C GLY A 7 -35.55 45.84 -5.03
N THR A 8 -35.54 47.08 -5.53
CA THR A 8 -36.43 47.60 -6.57
C THR A 8 -35.79 47.64 -7.97
N ASP A 9 -34.52 47.25 -8.11
CA ASP A 9 -33.79 47.36 -9.39
C ASP A 9 -34.07 46.18 -10.34
N VAL A 10 -35.28 46.17 -10.88
CA VAL A 10 -35.77 45.18 -11.86
C VAL A 10 -34.89 45.17 -13.12
N SER A 11 -34.22 46.29 -13.43
CA SER A 11 -33.32 46.41 -14.59
C SER A 11 -32.03 45.61 -14.38
N GLY A 12 -31.40 45.74 -13.20
CA GLY A 12 -30.21 44.96 -12.83
C GLY A 12 -30.50 43.46 -12.79
N PHE A 13 -31.65 43.05 -12.24
CA PHE A 13 -32.06 41.64 -12.25
C PHE A 13 -32.32 41.12 -13.67
N LYS A 14 -32.99 41.90 -14.54
CA LYS A 14 -33.18 41.54 -15.95
C LYS A 14 -31.86 41.43 -16.72
N PHE A 15 -30.89 42.29 -16.42
CA PHE A 15 -29.56 42.22 -17.02
C PHE A 15 -28.79 40.98 -16.56
N LEU A 16 -28.78 40.68 -15.26
CA LEU A 16 -28.14 39.48 -14.72
C LEU A 16 -28.85 38.20 -15.19
N PHE A 17 -30.18 38.21 -15.27
CA PHE A 17 -30.97 37.11 -15.81
C PHE A 17 -30.74 36.95 -17.32
N SER A 18 -30.67 38.04 -18.08
CA SER A 18 -30.31 38.00 -19.50
C SER A 18 -28.88 37.51 -19.71
N LEU A 19 -27.93 37.90 -18.86
CA LEU A 19 -26.55 37.45 -18.92
C LEU A 19 -26.47 35.97 -18.56
N ALA A 20 -27.19 35.53 -17.53
CA ALA A 20 -27.34 34.13 -17.17
C ALA A 20 -27.93 33.35 -18.35
N VAL A 21 -29.08 33.74 -18.90
CA VAL A 21 -29.73 33.10 -20.06
C VAL A 21 -28.83 33.09 -21.30
N MET A 22 -28.05 34.14 -21.54
CA MET A 22 -27.10 34.20 -22.67
C MET A 22 -25.92 33.25 -22.48
N TYR A 23 -25.35 33.17 -21.26
CA TYR A 23 -24.28 32.22 -20.92
C TYR A 23 -24.79 30.78 -20.74
N THR A 24 -26.08 30.60 -20.42
CA THR A 24 -26.78 29.33 -20.33
C THR A 24 -27.60 29.05 -21.59
N LYS A 25 -27.33 29.72 -22.73
CA LYS A 25 -27.72 29.16 -24.03
C LYS A 25 -26.88 27.91 -24.21
N PHE A 26 -27.38 26.83 -23.60
CA PHE A 26 -26.81 25.50 -23.66
C PHE A 26 -26.45 25.24 -25.11
N ILE A 27 -25.17 25.03 -25.36
CA ILE A 27 -24.73 24.34 -26.56
C ILE A 27 -25.62 23.11 -26.62
N THR A 28 -26.50 23.01 -27.61
CA THR A 28 -27.42 21.87 -27.72
C THR A 28 -26.56 20.62 -27.67
N PRO A 29 -26.73 19.76 -26.65
CA PRO A 29 -25.86 18.62 -26.48
C PRO A 29 -25.93 17.77 -27.72
N LEU A 30 -24.75 17.44 -28.23
CA LEU A 30 -24.64 16.56 -29.38
C LEU A 30 -25.20 15.19 -29.01
N GLY A 31 -26.12 14.69 -29.83
CA GLY A 31 -26.76 13.39 -29.65
C GLY A 31 -25.76 12.22 -29.74
N ILE A 32 -26.25 11.01 -29.50
CA ILE A 32 -25.41 9.80 -29.45
C ILE A 32 -24.72 9.51 -30.79
N ASP A 33 -25.38 9.86 -31.90
CA ASP A 33 -24.91 9.68 -33.27
C ASP A 33 -24.00 10.81 -33.76
N ALA A 34 -23.63 11.76 -32.90
CA ALA A 34 -22.79 12.87 -33.30
C ALA A 34 -21.42 12.41 -33.85
N PRO A 35 -20.78 13.17 -34.74
CA PRO A 35 -19.45 12.84 -35.24
C PRO A 35 -18.45 12.51 -34.13
N LEU A 36 -17.60 11.51 -34.36
CA LEU A 36 -16.65 10.99 -33.36
C LEU A 36 -15.51 11.96 -33.03
N ASP A 37 -15.22 12.89 -33.93
CA ASP A 37 -14.25 13.97 -33.74
C ASP A 37 -14.79 15.08 -32.80
N ARG A 38 -16.06 15.00 -32.39
CA ARG A 38 -16.70 15.94 -31.48
C ARG A 38 -17.11 15.25 -30.19
N PHE A 39 -17.03 16.02 -29.12
CA PHE A 39 -17.59 15.61 -27.83
C PHE A 39 -19.11 15.49 -27.94
N SER A 40 -19.67 14.35 -27.53
CA SER A 40 -21.11 14.12 -27.40
C SER A 40 -21.44 13.93 -25.94
N GLU A 41 -22.30 14.80 -25.43
CA GLU A 41 -22.79 14.68 -24.06
C GLU A 41 -23.62 13.42 -23.88
N ALA A 42 -24.44 13.06 -24.88
CA ALA A 42 -25.25 11.84 -24.83
C ALA A 42 -24.39 10.58 -24.67
N ARG A 43 -23.27 10.47 -25.40
CA ARG A 43 -22.30 9.37 -25.23
C ARG A 43 -21.65 9.38 -23.84
N ALA A 44 -21.30 10.55 -23.33
CA ALA A 44 -20.72 10.67 -21.99
C ALA A 44 -21.71 10.22 -20.90
N ILE A 45 -22.97 10.64 -21.02
CA ILE A 45 -24.05 10.24 -20.11
C ILE A 45 -24.32 8.74 -20.21
N GLU A 46 -24.25 8.14 -21.39
CA GLU A 46 -24.39 6.70 -21.57
C GLU A 46 -23.31 5.93 -20.78
N HIS A 47 -22.03 6.33 -20.90
CA HIS A 47 -20.96 5.72 -20.10
C HIS A 47 -21.19 5.88 -18.60
N VAL A 48 -21.69 7.04 -18.15
CA VAL A 48 -22.04 7.27 -16.74
C VAL A 48 -23.18 6.34 -16.31
N ARG A 49 -24.23 6.20 -17.12
CA ARG A 49 -25.36 5.31 -16.84
C ARG A 49 -24.90 3.86 -16.72
N VAL A 50 -24.09 3.37 -17.65
CA VAL A 50 -23.57 1.98 -17.59
C VAL A 50 -22.78 1.76 -16.30
N LEU A 51 -21.84 2.66 -15.98
CA LEU A 51 -20.99 2.53 -14.79
C LEU A 51 -21.75 2.75 -13.47
N ALA A 52 -22.77 3.60 -13.45
CA ALA A 52 -23.46 3.97 -12.21
C ALA A 52 -24.71 3.13 -11.93
N HIS A 53 -25.41 2.66 -12.96
CA HIS A 53 -26.71 2.04 -12.83
C HIS A 53 -26.75 0.59 -13.34
N GLU A 54 -26.07 0.29 -14.44
CA GLU A 54 -26.11 -1.05 -15.04
C GLU A 54 -25.11 -2.01 -14.39
N ILE A 55 -23.95 -1.48 -14.00
CA ILE A 55 -22.93 -2.23 -13.25
C ILE A 55 -23.19 -2.03 -11.75
N ASP A 56 -23.72 -3.07 -11.10
CA ASP A 56 -24.04 -3.02 -9.67
C ASP A 56 -22.79 -3.10 -8.79
N GLY A 57 -22.72 -2.23 -7.79
CA GLY A 57 -21.73 -2.32 -6.70
C GLY A 57 -20.27 -2.33 -7.17
N ARG A 58 -19.72 -1.16 -7.49
CA ARG A 58 -18.28 -0.97 -7.80
C ARG A 58 -17.39 -0.82 -6.54
N GLN A 59 -17.81 -1.40 -5.43
CA GLN A 59 -17.02 -1.42 -4.19
C GLN A 59 -15.95 -2.52 -4.27
N GLU A 60 -14.88 -2.38 -3.49
CA GLU A 60 -13.89 -3.45 -3.35
C GLU A 60 -14.51 -4.79 -2.98
N GLY A 61 -14.00 -5.86 -3.60
CA GLY A 61 -14.45 -7.22 -3.36
C GLY A 61 -15.77 -7.60 -4.05
N ARG A 62 -16.43 -6.66 -4.74
CA ARG A 62 -17.62 -6.95 -5.54
C ARG A 62 -17.27 -7.18 -7.01
N GLN A 63 -18.08 -8.02 -7.66
CA GLN A 63 -17.92 -8.37 -9.08
C GLN A 63 -18.04 -7.14 -9.99
N GLY A 64 -18.93 -6.19 -9.67
CA GLY A 64 -19.13 -4.98 -10.46
C GLY A 64 -17.90 -4.10 -10.60
N LEU A 65 -16.95 -4.15 -9.66
CA LEU A 65 -15.68 -3.43 -9.81
C LEU A 65 -14.86 -3.98 -10.98
N ARG A 66 -14.83 -5.31 -11.14
CA ARG A 66 -14.14 -5.97 -12.25
C ARG A 66 -14.87 -5.75 -13.57
N GLU A 67 -16.20 -5.84 -13.58
CA GLU A 67 -17.00 -5.57 -14.77
C GLU A 67 -16.84 -4.12 -15.27
N ALA A 68 -16.76 -3.16 -14.34
CA ALA A 68 -16.45 -1.77 -14.69
C ALA A 68 -15.05 -1.61 -15.31
N ALA A 69 -14.04 -2.32 -14.79
CA ALA A 69 -12.71 -2.30 -15.37
C ALA A 69 -12.70 -2.89 -16.79
N GLU A 70 -13.35 -4.04 -16.99
CA GLU A 70 -13.49 -4.68 -18.30
C GLU A 70 -14.24 -3.77 -19.30
N TYR A 71 -15.31 -3.11 -18.86
CA TYR A 71 -16.04 -2.14 -19.67
C TYR A 71 -15.17 -0.96 -20.09
N ILE A 72 -14.46 -0.32 -19.14
CA ILE A 72 -13.59 0.83 -19.41
C ILE A 72 -12.49 0.42 -20.39
N LYS A 73 -11.84 -0.72 -20.16
CA LYS A 73 -10.80 -1.25 -21.06
C LYS A 73 -11.34 -1.45 -22.48
N ALA A 74 -12.52 -2.04 -22.63
CA ALA A 74 -13.15 -2.22 -23.93
C ALA A 74 -13.44 -0.88 -24.64
N GLN A 75 -13.90 0.15 -23.90
CA GLN A 75 -14.09 1.48 -24.50
C GLN A 75 -12.76 2.12 -24.94
N LEU A 76 -11.69 1.94 -24.17
CA LEU A 76 -10.37 2.45 -24.51
C LEU A 76 -9.76 1.75 -25.72
N GLU A 77 -9.91 0.42 -25.86
CA GLU A 77 -9.45 -0.30 -27.04
C GLU A 77 -10.19 0.15 -28.30
N ARG A 78 -11.51 0.34 -28.24
CA ARG A 78 -12.27 0.93 -29.36
C ARG A 78 -11.81 2.35 -29.69
N LEU A 79 -11.34 3.11 -28.69
CA LEU A 79 -10.80 4.46 -28.90
C LEU A 79 -9.41 4.41 -29.53
N ARG A 80 -8.60 3.41 -29.18
CA ARG A 80 -7.30 3.11 -29.79
C ARG A 80 -7.44 2.67 -31.25
N GLU A 81 -8.39 1.80 -31.58
CA GLU A 81 -8.69 1.40 -32.96
C GLU A 81 -9.09 2.59 -33.84
N ARG A 82 -9.80 3.57 -33.25
CA ARG A 82 -10.22 4.80 -33.91
C ARG A 82 -9.13 5.88 -33.95
N ALA A 83 -8.02 5.69 -33.25
CA ALA A 83 -6.95 6.67 -33.23
C ALA A 83 -6.26 6.71 -34.61
N GLY A 84 -6.26 7.89 -35.24
CA GLY A 84 -5.55 8.10 -36.50
C GLY A 84 -4.03 8.03 -36.32
N LEU A 85 -3.29 7.96 -37.42
CA LEU A 85 -1.82 7.78 -37.46
C LEU A 85 -1.00 8.81 -36.65
N ASN A 86 -1.62 9.93 -36.25
CA ASN A 86 -0.97 11.02 -35.52
C ASN A 86 -0.82 10.76 -34.01
N PHE A 87 -1.59 9.82 -33.47
CA PHE A 87 -1.61 9.50 -32.04
C PHE A 87 -1.49 8.00 -31.87
N ARG A 88 -0.51 7.56 -31.09
CA ARG A 88 -0.47 6.18 -30.63
C ARG A 88 -1.06 6.13 -29.23
N ILE A 89 -2.00 5.23 -29.04
CA ILE A 89 -2.63 5.01 -27.74
C ILE A 89 -2.12 3.68 -27.21
N GLU A 90 -1.57 3.73 -26.01
CA GLU A 90 -1.07 2.58 -25.25
C GLU A 90 -1.96 2.42 -24.03
N ILE A 91 -2.44 1.20 -23.82
CA ILE A 91 -3.31 0.83 -22.71
C ILE A 91 -2.56 -0.23 -21.93
N GLU A 92 -2.26 0.06 -20.68
CA GLU A 92 -1.59 -0.86 -19.77
C GLU A 92 -2.52 -1.19 -18.62
N GLU A 93 -2.52 -2.46 -18.22
CA GLU A 93 -3.22 -2.95 -17.05
C GLU A 93 -2.19 -3.39 -16.02
N ASN A 94 -2.24 -2.81 -14.83
CA ASN A 94 -1.34 -3.16 -13.75
C ASN A 94 -2.13 -3.50 -12.50
N VAL A 95 -1.62 -4.44 -11.71
CA VAL A 95 -2.19 -4.85 -10.44
C VAL A 95 -1.40 -4.16 -9.33
N ALA A 96 -2.00 -3.16 -8.70
CA ALA A 96 -1.39 -2.46 -7.58
C ALA A 96 -1.85 -3.05 -6.24
N GLY A 97 -0.91 -3.13 -5.31
CA GLY A 97 -1.18 -3.37 -3.90
C GLY A 97 -0.64 -2.21 -3.08
N TRP A 98 -1.44 -1.67 -2.18
CA TRP A 98 -0.99 -0.63 -1.26
C TRP A 98 -1.58 -0.85 0.14
N SER A 99 -0.91 -0.33 1.16
CA SER A 99 -1.46 -0.35 2.52
C SER A 99 -1.17 0.97 3.19
N PHE A 100 -2.14 1.50 3.92
CA PHE A 100 -1.92 2.65 4.77
C PHE A 100 -2.42 2.36 6.19
N ASN A 101 -1.70 2.92 7.16
CA ASN A 101 -2.00 2.78 8.58
C ASN A 101 -2.60 4.09 9.08
N MET A 102 -3.65 4.01 9.90
CA MET A 102 -4.22 5.16 10.58
C MET A 102 -4.54 4.82 12.04
N MET A 103 -4.51 5.83 12.92
CA MET A 103 -5.02 5.70 14.28
C MET A 103 -6.50 6.11 14.31
N PHE A 104 -7.37 5.23 14.82
CA PHE A 104 -8.78 5.52 15.04
C PHE A 104 -9.15 5.14 16.47
N LEU A 105 -9.67 6.10 17.25
CA LEU A 105 -10.04 5.92 18.66
C LEU A 105 -8.94 5.24 19.51
N GLY A 106 -7.67 5.66 19.31
CA GLY A 106 -6.53 5.11 20.05
C GLY A 106 -6.04 3.73 19.57
N HIS A 107 -6.67 3.15 18.55
CA HIS A 107 -6.29 1.86 17.97
C HIS A 107 -5.69 2.07 16.58
N GLY A 108 -4.57 1.40 16.30
CA GLY A 108 -4.01 1.37 14.95
C GLY A 108 -4.84 0.47 14.05
N ILE A 109 -5.34 1.01 12.95
CA ILE A 109 -6.02 0.29 11.88
C ILE A 109 -5.15 0.34 10.63
N SER A 110 -4.93 -0.82 10.04
CA SER A 110 -4.20 -0.99 8.77
C SER A 110 -5.18 -1.36 7.67
N PHE A 111 -5.31 -0.52 6.65
CA PHE A 111 -6.08 -0.84 5.44
C PHE A 111 -5.12 -1.31 4.36
N GLY A 112 -5.36 -2.51 3.84
CA GLY A 112 -4.58 -3.11 2.77
C GLY A 112 -5.43 -3.31 1.54
N TYR A 113 -5.14 -2.55 0.49
CA TYR A 113 -5.67 -2.70 -0.84
C TYR A 113 -4.83 -3.73 -1.58
N ARG A 114 -5.43 -4.87 -1.93
CA ARG A 114 -4.76 -5.94 -2.67
C ARG A 114 -5.49 -6.19 -3.98
N ASN A 115 -4.71 -6.46 -5.03
CA ASN A 115 -5.21 -6.85 -6.34
C ASN A 115 -6.11 -5.80 -7.02
N TYR A 116 -5.72 -4.53 -6.93
CA TYR A 116 -6.42 -3.46 -7.62
C TYR A 116 -5.98 -3.34 -9.07
N THR A 117 -6.93 -3.51 -9.99
CA THR A 117 -6.71 -3.28 -11.41
C THR A 117 -6.64 -1.78 -11.68
N ASN A 118 -5.46 -1.30 -12.02
CA ASN A 118 -5.23 0.03 -12.56
C ASN A 118 -5.15 -0.06 -14.08
N ILE A 119 -5.97 0.74 -14.76
CA ILE A 119 -5.94 0.90 -16.21
C ILE A 119 -5.24 2.23 -16.50
N LEU A 120 -4.08 2.16 -17.12
CA LEU A 120 -3.31 3.33 -17.53
C LEU A 120 -3.51 3.56 -19.04
N LEU A 121 -3.90 4.79 -19.39
CA LEU A 121 -3.99 5.24 -20.77
C LEU A 121 -2.87 6.23 -21.05
N SER A 122 -1.99 5.89 -21.97
CA SER A 122 -0.90 6.75 -22.44
C SER A 122 -1.15 7.15 -23.89
N THR A 123 -1.19 8.45 -24.16
CA THR A 123 -1.29 8.99 -25.52
C THR A 123 0.07 9.54 -25.95
N LEU A 124 0.68 8.90 -26.92
CA LEU A 124 1.90 9.37 -27.57
C LEU A 124 1.52 10.20 -28.80
N THR A 125 1.88 11.46 -28.78
CA THR A 125 1.73 12.36 -29.92
C THR A 125 3.00 12.28 -30.76
N PHE A 126 2.90 11.91 -32.04
CA PHE A 126 4.02 12.12 -32.95
C PHE A 126 4.05 13.60 -33.35
N ASP A 127 5.24 14.14 -33.63
CA ASP A 127 5.41 15.53 -34.08
C ASP A 127 4.79 15.73 -35.47
N VAL A 128 3.47 15.89 -35.49
CA VAL A 128 2.76 16.40 -36.64
C VAL A 128 3.21 17.85 -36.81
N PRO A 129 3.61 18.29 -38.03
CA PRO A 129 3.85 19.70 -38.30
C PRO A 129 2.59 20.49 -37.95
N MET A 130 2.64 21.19 -36.81
CA MET A 130 1.54 22.04 -36.37
C MET A 130 1.30 23.09 -37.45
N SER A 131 0.03 23.36 -37.78
CA SER A 131 -0.26 24.52 -38.63
C SER A 131 0.33 25.78 -37.98
N PRO A 132 0.81 26.78 -38.75
CA PRO A 132 1.54 27.93 -38.21
C PRO A 132 0.80 28.63 -37.05
N LYS A 133 -0.53 28.70 -37.10
CA LYS A 133 -1.38 29.26 -36.04
C LYS A 133 -1.37 28.41 -34.76
N LYS A 134 -1.44 27.08 -34.87
CA LYS A 134 -1.38 26.17 -33.72
C LYS A 134 0.01 26.19 -33.07
N ALA A 135 1.07 26.20 -33.89
CA ALA A 135 2.45 26.30 -33.41
C ALA A 135 2.67 27.61 -32.64
N LEU A 136 2.23 28.74 -33.19
CA LEU A 136 2.33 30.04 -32.53
C LEU A 136 1.54 30.06 -31.21
N ARG A 137 0.32 29.52 -31.18
CA ARG A 137 -0.49 29.43 -29.96
C ARG A 137 0.17 28.57 -28.89
N ALA A 138 0.71 27.41 -29.25
CA ALA A 138 1.43 26.53 -28.34
C ALA A 138 2.70 27.21 -27.79
N ALA A 139 3.46 27.89 -28.65
CA ALA A 139 4.65 28.65 -28.25
C ALA A 139 4.30 29.80 -27.28
N MET A 140 3.23 30.55 -27.56
CA MET A 140 2.73 31.58 -26.64
C MET A 140 2.30 31.01 -25.30
N LEU A 141 1.64 29.84 -25.28
CA LEU A 141 1.24 29.18 -24.04
C LEU A 141 2.47 28.74 -23.24
N LYS A 142 3.43 28.06 -23.87
CA LYS A 142 4.71 27.68 -23.25
C LYS A 142 5.45 28.88 -22.68
N ARG A 143 5.51 30.00 -23.41
CA ARG A 143 6.13 31.25 -22.93
C ARG A 143 5.40 31.83 -21.71
N ARG A 144 4.07 31.90 -21.75
CA ARG A 144 3.26 32.44 -20.63
C ARG A 144 3.40 31.60 -19.36
N PHE A 145 3.50 30.28 -19.50
CA PHE A 145 3.60 29.35 -18.36
C PHE A 145 5.03 28.93 -18.03
N ALA A 146 6.06 29.47 -18.68
CA ALA A 146 7.45 29.06 -18.49
C ALA A 146 7.88 29.06 -17.02
N ASN A 147 7.55 30.12 -16.28
CA ASN A 147 7.87 30.23 -14.86
C ASN A 147 7.14 29.19 -14.00
N THR A 148 5.87 28.89 -14.32
CA THR A 148 5.08 27.87 -13.62
C THR A 148 5.64 26.48 -13.87
N ILE A 149 6.03 26.18 -15.11
CA ILE A 149 6.65 24.92 -15.50
C ILE A 149 7.98 24.74 -14.75
N LEU A 150 8.84 25.76 -14.75
CA LEU A 150 10.12 25.73 -14.05
C LEU A 150 9.92 25.54 -12.53
N LYS A 151 8.99 26.28 -11.94
CA LYS A 151 8.66 26.15 -10.51
C LYS A 151 8.14 24.76 -10.16
N ALA A 152 7.26 24.19 -11.00
CA ALA A 152 6.72 22.84 -10.81
C ALA A 152 7.83 21.77 -10.90
N GLN A 153 8.71 21.87 -11.90
CA GLN A 153 9.84 20.95 -12.06
C GLN A 153 10.81 21.03 -10.89
N LYS A 154 11.20 22.23 -10.46
CA LYS A 154 12.08 22.42 -9.29
C LYS A 154 11.45 21.86 -8.01
N LYS A 155 10.14 22.05 -7.83
CA LYS A 155 9.40 21.50 -6.69
C LYS A 155 9.37 19.97 -6.73
N ALA A 156 9.05 19.37 -7.87
CA ALA A 156 9.03 17.91 -8.02
C ALA A 156 10.40 17.28 -7.70
N LEU A 157 11.48 17.91 -8.17
CA LEU A 157 12.85 17.47 -7.89
C LEU A 157 13.18 17.60 -6.39
N LEU A 158 12.79 18.72 -5.77
CA LEU A 158 12.98 18.93 -4.33
C LEU A 158 12.20 17.91 -3.48
N ASP A 159 10.94 17.64 -3.83
CA ASP A 159 10.10 16.68 -3.13
C ASP A 159 10.67 15.26 -3.25
N HIS A 160 11.22 14.90 -4.42
CA HIS A 160 11.91 13.63 -4.62
C HIS A 160 13.17 13.51 -3.74
N VAL A 161 14.00 14.55 -3.68
CA VAL A 161 15.19 14.57 -2.80
C VAL A 161 14.82 14.44 -1.32
N LYS A 162 13.76 15.15 -0.89
CA LYS A 162 13.26 15.04 0.49
C LYS A 162 12.74 13.64 0.83
N PHE A 163 12.04 13.00 -0.10
CA PHE A 163 11.57 11.62 0.05
C PHE A 163 12.74 10.65 0.23
N LEU A 164 13.77 10.76 -0.60
CA LEU A 164 14.98 9.92 -0.48
C LEU A 164 15.71 10.15 0.85
N ALA A 165 15.84 11.41 1.29
CA ALA A 165 16.46 11.75 2.57
C ALA A 165 15.68 11.15 3.76
N ALA A 166 14.35 11.27 3.75
CA ALA A 166 13.50 10.71 4.80
C ALA A 166 13.60 9.18 4.89
N ASN A 167 13.66 8.49 3.74
CA ASN A 167 13.81 7.02 3.72
C ASN A 167 15.19 6.58 4.22
N ASN A 168 16.24 7.31 3.89
CA ASN A 168 17.59 7.01 4.38
C ASN A 168 17.69 7.18 5.90
N GLU A 169 17.10 8.23 6.46
CA GLU A 169 17.05 8.43 7.92
C GLU A 169 16.21 7.34 8.61
N LYS A 170 15.07 6.95 8.01
CA LYS A 170 14.26 5.85 8.50
C LYS A 170 15.04 4.52 8.54
N ALA A 171 15.77 4.19 7.48
CA ALA A 171 16.58 2.98 7.40
C ALA A 171 17.70 2.95 8.46
N LYS A 172 18.33 4.10 8.75
CA LYS A 172 19.32 4.20 9.83
C LYS A 172 18.70 3.93 11.20
N ILE A 173 17.51 4.46 11.47
CA ILE A 173 16.80 4.25 12.73
C ILE A 173 16.38 2.78 12.88
N GLU A 174 15.82 2.17 11.83
CA GLU A 174 15.44 0.75 11.85
C GLU A 174 16.66 -0.16 12.10
N ALA A 175 17.81 0.14 11.49
CA ALA A 175 19.06 -0.60 11.73
C ALA A 175 19.57 -0.46 13.19
N GLN A 176 19.46 0.74 13.78
CA GLN A 176 19.85 0.95 15.18
C GLN A 176 18.93 0.20 16.16
N ILE A 177 17.62 0.19 15.90
CA ILE A 177 16.65 -0.58 16.71
C ILE A 177 16.98 -2.08 16.64
N LEU A 178 17.19 -2.61 15.43
CA LEU A 178 17.50 -4.02 15.25
C LEU A 178 18.84 -4.42 15.90
N ALA A 179 19.85 -3.55 15.85
CA ALA A 179 21.11 -3.74 16.57
C ALA A 179 20.94 -3.72 18.09
N ALA A 180 20.11 -2.81 18.61
CA ALA A 180 19.82 -2.72 20.04
C ALA A 180 19.04 -3.94 20.55
N GLU A 181 18.05 -4.42 19.79
CA GLU A 181 17.30 -5.64 20.10
C GLU A 181 18.21 -6.88 20.09
N ALA A 182 19.09 -7.02 19.09
CA ALA A 182 20.05 -8.12 19.03
C ALA A 182 21.00 -8.10 20.24
N ALA A 183 21.50 -6.91 20.62
CA ALA A 183 22.35 -6.75 21.80
C ALA A 183 21.62 -7.07 23.11
N ALA A 184 20.34 -6.68 23.23
CA ALA A 184 19.51 -7.02 24.39
C ALA A 184 19.28 -8.54 24.50
N LYS A 185 18.98 -9.20 23.37
CA LYS A 185 18.78 -10.65 23.32
C LYS A 185 20.06 -11.41 23.68
N MET A 186 21.22 -11.00 23.16
CA MET A 186 22.51 -11.59 23.53
C MET A 186 22.80 -11.44 25.03
N LYS A 187 22.53 -10.28 25.63
CA LYS A 187 22.72 -10.06 27.07
C LYS A 187 21.82 -10.99 27.90
N ALA A 188 20.56 -11.13 27.50
CA ALA A 188 19.62 -12.04 28.17
C ALA A 188 20.05 -13.52 28.07
N GLU A 189 20.55 -13.95 26.91
CA GLU A 189 21.06 -15.32 26.73
C GLU A 189 22.33 -15.59 27.55
N VAL A 190 23.25 -14.63 27.63
CA VAL A 190 24.45 -14.72 28.48
C VAL A 190 24.07 -14.83 29.94
N GLU A 191 23.09 -14.05 30.39
CA GLU A 191 22.62 -14.08 31.78
C GLU A 191 21.92 -15.40 32.14
N LEU A 192 21.10 -15.93 31.22
CA LEU A 192 20.49 -17.27 31.33
C LEU A 192 21.53 -18.39 31.42
N LYS A 193 22.58 -18.34 30.58
CA LYS A 193 23.70 -19.31 30.65
C LYS A 193 24.40 -19.26 32.01
N LYS A 194 24.68 -18.05 32.51
CA LYS A 194 25.30 -17.86 33.83
C LYS A 194 24.42 -18.31 35.00
N GLN A 195 23.09 -18.27 34.84
CA GLN A 195 22.16 -18.83 35.83
C GLN A 195 22.16 -20.36 35.79
N ARG A 196 22.09 -20.97 34.60
CA ARG A 196 22.17 -22.44 34.46
C ARG A 196 23.45 -23.02 35.04
N GLU A 197 24.60 -22.39 34.81
CA GLU A 197 25.87 -22.83 35.40
C GLU A 197 25.87 -22.78 36.94
N ARG A 198 25.22 -21.77 37.53
CA ARG A 198 25.05 -21.67 38.98
C ARG A 198 24.16 -22.79 39.53
N GLU A 199 23.06 -23.10 38.84
CA GLU A 199 22.17 -24.19 39.20
C GLU A 199 22.85 -25.56 39.09
N ILE A 200 23.59 -25.80 38.00
CA ILE A 200 24.38 -27.02 37.81
C ILE A 200 25.45 -27.16 38.90
N GLY A 201 26.15 -26.06 39.23
CA GLY A 201 27.12 -26.03 40.33
C GLY A 201 26.48 -26.37 41.69
N ALA A 202 25.31 -25.81 41.99
CA ALA A 202 24.56 -26.10 43.21
C ALA A 202 24.09 -27.56 43.27
N ALA A 203 23.58 -28.11 42.17
CA ALA A 203 23.17 -29.51 42.06
C ALA A 203 24.35 -30.46 42.29
N ARG A 204 25.54 -30.15 41.75
CA ARG A 204 26.76 -30.93 41.97
C ARG A 204 27.19 -30.95 43.44
N ILE A 205 27.12 -29.81 44.13
CA ILE A 205 27.42 -29.72 45.57
C ILE A 205 26.40 -30.54 46.38
N ALA A 206 25.12 -30.48 46.03
CA ALA A 206 24.08 -31.28 46.68
C ALA A 206 24.30 -32.79 46.51
N LEU A 207 24.68 -33.23 45.30
CA LEU A 207 25.03 -34.63 45.03
C LEU A 207 26.28 -35.09 45.80
N GLN A 208 27.30 -34.23 45.92
CA GLN A 208 28.50 -34.53 46.72
C GLN A 208 28.17 -34.67 48.21
N LYS A 209 27.30 -33.81 48.74
CA LYS A 209 26.79 -33.94 50.11
C LYS A 209 26.01 -35.24 50.29
N TYR A 210 25.13 -35.56 49.34
CA TYR A 210 24.32 -36.79 49.35
C TYR A 210 25.20 -38.06 49.34
N SER A 211 26.25 -38.10 48.52
CA SER A 211 27.19 -39.23 48.47
C SER A 211 28.02 -39.39 49.75
N HIS A 212 28.42 -38.28 50.39
CA HIS A 212 29.06 -38.30 51.71
C HIS A 212 28.13 -38.82 52.82
N SER A 213 26.84 -38.46 52.80
CA SER A 213 25.85 -39.02 53.72
C SER A 213 25.51 -40.49 53.45
N ARG A 214 25.55 -40.94 52.19
CA ARG A 214 25.36 -42.35 51.81
C ARG A 214 26.55 -43.22 52.23
N SER A 215 27.78 -42.71 52.13
CA SER A 215 28.99 -43.37 52.64
C SER A 215 28.97 -43.55 54.17
N LYS A 216 28.39 -42.60 54.92
CA LYS A 216 28.15 -42.76 56.36
C LYS A 216 27.04 -43.78 56.68
N LYS A 217 26.03 -43.95 55.82
CA LYS A 217 24.94 -44.94 56.01
C LYS A 217 25.33 -46.38 55.65
N HIS A 218 26.36 -46.58 54.81
CA HIS A 218 26.89 -47.92 54.50
C HIS A 218 27.95 -48.41 55.51
N ARG A 219 28.35 -47.60 56.50
CA ARG A 219 29.28 -48.03 57.57
C ARG A 219 28.57 -48.62 58.80
N SER A 220 27.25 -48.79 58.71
CA SER A 220 26.42 -49.50 59.68
C SER A 220 25.47 -50.43 58.92
N ASN A 221 25.98 -51.57 58.48
CA ASN A 221 25.23 -52.82 58.24
C ASN A 221 26.27 -53.89 57.88
N SER A 222 26.88 -54.41 58.94
CA SER A 222 27.67 -55.65 58.90
C SER A 222 26.70 -56.83 59.09
N LEU A 223 26.97 -57.92 58.36
CA LEU A 223 26.43 -59.28 58.50
C LEU A 223 25.12 -59.63 57.76
N ARG A 224 25.30 -60.54 56.78
CA ARG A 224 24.61 -61.84 56.64
C ARG A 224 23.71 -62.05 55.41
N SER A 225 24.33 -62.74 54.44
CA SER A 225 23.85 -63.85 53.57
C SER A 225 22.59 -63.74 52.69
N SER A 226 22.88 -63.94 51.39
CA SER A 226 22.31 -64.96 50.48
C SER A 226 20.94 -64.79 49.81
N SER A 227 21.01 -65.02 48.49
CA SER A 227 20.07 -65.72 47.60
C SER A 227 19.01 -64.95 46.80
N GLN A 228 19.13 -65.19 45.48
CA GLN A 228 18.10 -65.42 44.44
C GLN A 228 17.40 -64.23 43.73
N ASN A 229 17.75 -64.15 42.42
CA ASN A 229 16.92 -64.02 41.21
C ASN A 229 15.64 -63.17 41.23
N SER A 230 15.55 -62.19 40.30
CA SER A 230 14.70 -62.28 39.08
C SER A 230 14.54 -60.92 38.36
N GLU A 231 14.91 -60.92 37.08
CA GLU A 231 14.26 -60.30 35.90
C GLU A 231 13.83 -58.82 35.82
N SER A 232 14.17 -58.27 34.64
CA SER A 232 13.38 -57.36 33.80
C SER A 232 13.39 -55.86 34.11
N SER A 233 14.06 -55.08 33.27
CA SER A 233 13.38 -54.29 32.23
C SER A 233 14.39 -53.42 31.48
N ASP A 234 15.09 -54.04 30.53
CA ASP A 234 15.66 -53.34 29.38
C ASP A 234 14.51 -52.72 28.60
N THR A 235 14.19 -51.45 28.85
CA THR A 235 13.39 -50.55 27.99
C THR A 235 13.08 -49.27 28.77
N GLN A 236 14.03 -48.34 28.88
CA GLN A 236 13.70 -46.94 29.20
C GLN A 236 14.79 -45.89 28.99
N GLU A 237 16.02 -46.25 28.60
CA GLU A 237 17.09 -45.24 28.40
C GLU A 237 17.30 -44.73 26.97
N LEU A 238 16.44 -45.09 26.00
CA LEU A 238 16.55 -44.57 24.62
C LEU A 238 15.49 -43.50 24.24
N TYR A 239 14.76 -42.94 25.20
CA TYR A 239 13.71 -41.93 24.91
C TYR A 239 14.00 -40.50 25.39
N LEU A 240 15.17 -40.22 25.97
CA LEU A 240 15.50 -38.87 26.45
C LEU A 240 16.49 -38.08 25.60
N GLU A 241 17.20 -38.70 24.64
CA GLU A 241 18.15 -37.97 23.79
C GLU A 241 17.54 -37.34 22.52
N LEU A 242 16.29 -37.65 22.15
CA LEU A 242 15.70 -37.15 20.88
C LEU A 242 14.77 -35.94 21.00
N ARG A 243 14.73 -35.25 22.16
CA ARG A 243 13.81 -34.11 22.40
C ARG A 243 14.49 -32.76 22.71
N LEU A 244 15.78 -32.63 22.42
CA LEU A 244 16.53 -31.37 22.58
C LEU A 244 17.09 -30.81 21.25
N SER A 245 16.59 -31.29 20.10
CA SER A 245 17.03 -30.88 18.77
C SER A 245 15.89 -30.54 17.79
N LEU A 246 14.84 -29.88 18.29
CA LEU A 246 13.89 -29.06 17.51
C LEU A 246 13.62 -27.77 18.30
#